data_AF-A0A2R3JUZ3-F1
#
_entry.id   AF-A0A2R3JUZ3-F1
#
_cell.length_a   1.000
_cell.length_b   1.000
_cell.length_c   1.000
_cell.angle_alpha   90.00
_cell.angle_beta   90.00
_cell.angle_gamma   90.00
#
_symmetry.space_group_name_H-M   'P 1'
#
loop_
_entity.id
_entity.type
_entity.pdbx_description
1 polymer ?
#
loop_
_entity_poly.entity_id
_entity_poly.type
_entity_poly.pdbx_seq_one_letter_code
_entity_poly.pdbx_strand_id
1 'polypeptide(L)' 'MLTQGQGLFYSGMLVMFLLGMVVQWYYRPYFEFLMVVHTVEILFMGVIGWYRLGPAIWLPLLGLWLLGAVVICIMHQFAE' A
#
# COMPACT_ATOMS: atom_id res chain seq x y z
N MET A 1 23.46 5.34 -1.93
CA MET A 1 23.54 4.29 -2.97
C MET A 1 22.58 3.18 -2.57
N LEU A 2 21.41 3.09 -3.20
CA LEU A 2 20.55 1.90 -3.04
C LEU A 2 21.29 0.72 -3.68
N THR A 3 21.56 -0.32 -2.91
CA THR A 3 22.10 -1.57 -3.48
C THR A 3 21.05 -2.19 -4.39
N GLN A 4 21.48 -2.74 -5.52
CA GLN A 4 20.62 -3.19 -6.63
C GLN A 4 19.44 -4.10 -6.17
N GLY A 5 19.65 -4.90 -5.12
CA GLY A 5 18.61 -5.75 -4.52
C GLY A 5 17.52 -5.00 -3.73
N GLN A 6 17.83 -3.84 -3.15
CA GLN A 6 16.83 -3.02 -2.45
C GLN A 6 15.88 -2.35 -3.44
N GLY A 7 16.39 -1.86 -4.58
CA GLY A 7 15.59 -1.24 -5.63
C GLY A 7 14.54 -2.18 -6.21
N LEU A 8 14.93 -3.43 -6.51
CA LEU A 8 13.99 -4.46 -6.99
C LEU A 8 12.90 -4.80 -5.95
N PHE A 9 13.26 -4.83 -4.67
CA PHE A 9 12.30 -5.09 -3.59
C PHE A 9 11.27 -3.97 -3.46
N TYR A 10 11.71 -2.70 -3.46
CA TYR A 10 10.79 -1.55 -3.45
C TYR A 10 9.90 -1.50 -4.68
N SER A 11 10.45 -1.77 -5.86
CA SER A 11 9.68 -1.83 -7.10
C SER A 11 8.61 -2.92 -7.06
N GLY A 12 8.95 -4.13 -6.58
CA GLY A 12 8.00 -5.22 -6.44
C GLY A 12 6.86 -4.92 -5.45
N MET A 13 7.18 -4.32 -4.29
CA MET A 13 6.17 -3.89 -3.33
C MET A 13 5.24 -2.82 -3.92
N LEU A 14 5.80 -1.85 -4.65
CA LEU A 14 5.02 -0.79 -5.28
C LEU A 14 4.09 -1.33 -6.38
N VAL A 15 4.54 -2.32 -7.15
CA VAL A 15 3.69 -2.98 -8.15
C VAL A 15 2.53 -3.74 -7.47
N MET A 16 2.81 -4.49 -6.41
CA MET A 16 1.77 -5.18 -5.63
C MET A 16 0.76 -4.20 -5.04
N PHE A 17 1.24 -3.07 -4.49
CA PHE A 17 0.40 -2.00 -3.99
C PHE A 17 -0.52 -1.45 -5.09
N LEU A 18 0.03 -1.10 -6.25
CA LEU A 18 -0.77 -0.57 -7.38
C LEU A 18 -1.82 -1.58 -7.86
N LEU A 19 -1.48 -2.87 -7.91
CA LEU A 19 -2.46 -3.92 -8.22
C LEU A 19 -3.57 -3.99 -7.18
N GLY A 20 -3.22 -3.90 -5.89
CA GLY A 20 -4.17 -3.78 -4.79
C GLY A 20 -5.15 -2.63 -5.01
N MET A 21 -4.64 -1.43 -5.32
CA MET A 21 -5.46 -0.24 -5.60
C MET A 21 -6.38 -0.42 -6.81
N VAL A 22 -5.92 -1.08 -7.87
CA VAL A 22 -6.76 -1.38 -9.05
C VAL A 22 -7.90 -2.33 -8.67
N VAL A 23 -7.63 -3.36 -7.88
CA VAL A 23 -8.66 -4.29 -7.38
C VAL A 23 -9.65 -3.56 -6.48
N GLN A 24 -9.17 -2.71 -5.59
CA GLN A 24 -9.97 -1.89 -4.68
C GLN A 24 -10.95 -0.97 -5.43
N TRP A 25 -10.56 -0.45 -6.60
CA TRP A 25 -11.43 0.35 -7.46
C TRP A 25 -12.72 -0.38 -7.89
N TYR A 26 -12.65 -1.69 -8.15
CA TYR A 26 -13.83 -2.48 -8.52
C TYR A 26 -14.83 -2.63 -7.37
N TYR A 27 -14.35 -2.57 -6.13
CA TYR A 27 -15.16 -2.71 -4.91
C TYR A 27 -15.40 -1.36 -4.21
N ARG A 28 -15.27 -0.24 -4.94
CA ARG A 28 -15.43 1.14 -4.42
C ARG A 28 -16.65 1.43 -3.53
N PRO A 29 -17.82 0.72 -3.63
CA PRO A 29 -18.92 0.96 -2.70
C PRO A 29 -18.59 0.54 -1.25
N TYR A 30 -17.66 -0.39 -1.05
CA TYR A 30 -17.36 -1.01 0.24
C TYR A 30 -16.24 -0.27 0.99
N PHE A 31 -16.42 1.02 1.28
CA PHE A 31 -15.39 1.89 1.84
C PHE A 31 -14.72 1.34 3.12
N GLU A 32 -15.50 0.94 4.12
CA GLU A 32 -14.98 0.44 5.40
C GLU A 32 -14.16 -0.85 5.20
N PHE A 33 -14.62 -1.75 4.34
CA PHE A 33 -13.91 -2.98 4.02
C PHE A 33 -12.60 -2.70 3.28
N LEU A 34 -12.61 -1.77 2.31
CA LEU A 34 -11.44 -1.35 1.56
C LEU A 34 -10.35 -0.74 2.46
N MET A 35 -10.74 0.10 3.42
CA MET A 35 -9.81 0.69 4.39
C MET A 35 -9.15 -0.36 5.28
N VAL A 36 -9.90 -1.39 5.70
CA VAL A 36 -9.35 -2.52 6.47
C VAL A 36 -8.38 -3.33 5.60
N VAL A 37 -8.77 -3.69 4.38
CA VAL A 37 -7.92 -4.46 3.45
C VAL A 37 -6.63 -3.70 3.14
N HIS A 38 -6.70 -2.40 2.84
CA HIS A 38 -5.54 -1.54 2.61
C HIS A 38 -4.62 -1.47 3.85
N THR A 39 -5.20 -1.34 5.04
CA THR A 39 -4.40 -1.33 6.28
C THR A 39 -3.69 -2.67 6.51
N VAL A 40 -4.37 -3.79 6.25
CA VAL A 40 -3.78 -5.13 6.31
C VAL A 40 -2.67 -5.32 5.27
N GLU A 41 -2.86 -4.82 4.05
CA GLU A 41 -1.86 -4.86 2.97
C GLU A 41 -0.59 -4.10 3.37
N ILE A 42 -0.72 -2.88 3.90
CA ILE A 42 0.41 -2.09 4.38
C ILE A 42 1.11 -2.78 5.57
N LEU A 43 0.35 -3.34 6.51
CA LEU A 43 0.93 -4.12 7.61
C LEU A 43 1.73 -5.32 7.11
N PHE A 44 1.22 -6.03 6.11
CA PHE A 44 1.91 -7.16 5.48
C PHE A 44 3.20 -6.72 4.78
N MET A 45 3.17 -5.63 4.03
CA MET A 45 4.37 -5.01 3.45
C MET A 45 5.35 -4.54 4.53
N GLY A 46 4.84 -4.06 5.67
CA GLY A 46 5.62 -3.74 6.86
C GLY A 46 6.36 -4.92 7.44
N VAL A 47 5.69 -6.06 7.62
CA VAL A 47 6.31 -7.29 8.11
C VAL A 47 7.41 -7.74 7.15
N ILE A 48 7.13 -7.85 5.85
CA ILE A 48 8.13 -8.31 4.87
C ILE A 48 9.29 -7.32 4.73
N GLY A 49 8.99 -6.02 4.70
CA GLY A 49 9.97 -4.96 4.59
C GLY A 49 10.87 -4.86 5.82
N TRP A 50 10.34 -5.10 7.02
CA TRP A 50 11.11 -5.09 8.26
C TRP A 50 12.19 -6.17 8.29
N TYR A 51 11.88 -7.39 7.82
CA TYR A 51 12.88 -8.47 7.74
C TYR A 51 14.07 -8.14 6.82
N ARG A 52 13.89 -7.26 5.83
CA ARG A 52 14.88 -7.01 4.77
C ARG A 52 15.60 -5.67 4.89
N LEU A 53 14.91 -4.65 5.41
CA LEU A 53 15.38 -3.26 5.47
C LEU A 53 15.39 -2.69 6.90
N GLY A 54 14.89 -3.47 7.87
CA GLY A 54 14.81 -3.05 9.26
C GLY A 54 13.87 -1.86 9.48
N PRO A 55 14.11 -1.03 10.50
CA PRO A 55 13.18 0.02 10.91
C PRO A 55 12.97 1.17 9.91
N ALA A 56 13.86 1.32 8.95
CA ALA A 56 13.76 2.39 7.95
C ALA A 56 12.53 2.26 7.03
N ILE A 57 11.90 1.08 6.95
CA ILE A 57 10.73 0.82 6.10
C ILE A 57 9.45 1.53 6.59
N TRP A 58 9.34 1.86 7.88
CA TRP A 58 8.11 2.45 8.43
C TRP A 58 7.77 3.81 7.84
N LEU A 59 8.78 4.63 7.55
CA LEU A 59 8.57 5.97 7.00
C LEU A 59 7.92 5.92 5.59
N PRO A 60 8.46 5.17 4.61
CA PRO A 60 7.81 5.04 3.31
C PRO A 60 6.47 4.31 3.38
N LEU A 61 6.30 3.34 4.29
CA LEU A 61 5.01 2.66 4.50
C LEU A 61 3.93 3.57 5.04
N LEU A 62 4.25 4.44 6.00
CA LEU A 62 3.32 5.46 6.50
C LEU A 62 2.91 6.42 5.38
N GLY A 63 3.87 6.83 4.53
CA GLY A 63 3.57 7.62 3.34
C GLY A 63 2.62 6.91 2.37
N LEU A 64 2.89 5.63 2.08
CA LEU A 64 2.04 4.81 1.23
C LEU A 64 0.64 4.60 1.83
N TRP A 65 0.56 4.41 3.14
CA TRP A 65 -0.70 4.22 3.84
C TRP A 65 -1.59 5.47 3.72
N LEU A 66 -1.03 6.65 3.98
CA LEU A 66 -1.73 7.92 3.84
C LEU A 66 -2.17 8.15 2.38
N LEU A 67 -1.28 7.91 1.41
CA LEU A 67 -1.63 8.04 0.00
C LEU A 67 -2.75 7.07 -0.41
N GLY A 68 -2.67 5.80 -0.02
CA GLY A 68 -3.72 4.83 -0.30
C GLY A 68 -5.04 5.17 0.37
N ALA A 69 -5.02 5.64 1.62
CA ALA A 69 -6.23 6.08 2.31
C ALA A 69 -6.89 7.29 1.60
N VAL A 70 -6.10 8.26 1.14
CA VAL A 70 -6.60 9.39 0.34
C VAL A 70 -7.23 8.89 -0.95
N VAL A 71 -6.58 7.97 -1.65
CA VAL A 71 -7.12 7.40 -2.90
C VAL A 71 -8.41 6.63 -2.65
N ILE A 72 -8.53 5.84 -1.58
CA ILE A 72 -9.76 5.12 -1.21
C ILE A 72 -10.88 6.11 -0.86
N CYS A 73 -10.58 7.21 -0.16
CA CYS A 73 -11.56 8.28 0.07
C CYS A 73 -12.05 8.91 -1.23
N ILE A 74 -11.15 9.18 -2.18
CA ILE A 74 -11.51 9.71 -3.50
C ILE A 74 -12.34 8.67 -4.28
N MET A 75 -11.95 7.40 -4.27
CA MET A 75 -12.71 6.31 -4.89
C MET A 75 -14.15 6.24 -4.40
N HIS A 76 -14.35 6.44 -3.09
CA HIS A 76 -15.67 6.44 -2.47
C HIS A 76 -16.54 7.61 -2.97
N GLN A 77 -15.95 8.79 -3.21
CA GLN A 77 -16.68 9.93 -3.80
C GLN A 77 -17.18 9.64 -5.23
N PHE A 78 -16.53 8.73 -5.96
CA PHE A 78 -16.97 8.28 -7.28
C PHE A 78 -17.79 6.98 -7.24
N ALA A 79 -18.10 6.48 -6.04
CA ALA A 79 -18.98 5.32 -5.87
C ALA A 79 -20.47 5.69 -5.95
N GLU A 80 -20.78 6.99 -5.86
CA GLU A 80 -22.11 7.58 -6.05
C GLU A 80 -22.35 8.01 -7.50
#